data_AF-A0AAI9TAY3-F1
#
_entry.id   AF-A0AAI9TAY3-F1
#
_cell.length_a   1.000
_cell.length_b   1.000
_cell.length_c   1.000
_cell.angle_alpha   90.00
_cell.angle_beta   90.00
_cell.angle_gamma   90.00
#
_symmetry.space_group_name_H-M   'P 1'
#
loop_
_entity.id
_entity.type
_entity.pdbx_description
1 polymer ?
#
loop_
_entity_poly.entity_id
_entity_poly.type
_entity_poly.pdbx_seq_one_letter_code
_entity_poly.pdbx_strand_id
1 'polypeptide(L)'
;MQRYAVSLPTLIAKRAEIVPNLLPPEMVPLKNVVSRLCRLFHFFVPLSYSCAVSYKFWGAVHDLLAVRNIHSLYAYNVQCPGLQTLPQYWDTLYTQELANQAGHERMSKTFVIANLGRTEYYDLLKDDKLDELAFVMPSTICLRTSVVFPEQRSVSSSQSQWVMDFEDYLTHVCRRDDRMVITELKVFLESLEMMAAQIQHGVSASGEFDRDTYCIPWSLVGAFQDLLMMVVTSAHLVKTCHKRRETYTGSDPLPTFLMPSDLEVTDVGIETEMSMEKAIRDIVLMTYTDELSDVVTYEAVGPALVLALIMGDIRCRDSQSNQVNLLEIYRERFRNLVSISFLVPVIRLKLTNWYLSLQQFKASQNPQRGLLQEIYLVREELEIIQKASERQHLVLANYLRHKPTFFPITTESRISSFQLEKARLQKLIRQLNVELREISLLNVKLNALANQTLSGVDVQQEDQGKASLSLPS
;
A
#
# COMPACT_ATOMS: atom_id res chain seq x y z
N MET A 1 -7.13 -47.54 -19.74
CA MET A 1 -5.75 -47.12 -19.38
C MET A 1 -4.88 -47.31 -20.61
N GLN A 2 -4.11 -46.28 -21.00
CA GLN A 2 -3.36 -46.11 -22.25
C GLN A 2 -4.18 -45.85 -23.53
N ARG A 3 -4.21 -44.56 -23.93
CA ARG A 3 -3.99 -44.00 -25.27
C ARG A 3 -4.48 -42.56 -25.23
N TYR A 4 -3.57 -41.60 -25.14
CA TYR A 4 -3.60 -40.25 -25.74
C TYR A 4 -2.30 -39.54 -25.32
N ALA A 5 -1.20 -39.96 -25.94
CA ALA A 5 0.01 -39.17 -26.03
C ALA A 5 0.10 -38.71 -27.49
N VAL A 6 -0.49 -37.55 -27.78
CA VAL A 6 -0.16 -36.79 -28.99
C VAL A 6 0.32 -35.44 -28.48
N SER A 7 1.55 -35.14 -28.86
CA SER A 7 2.37 -34.02 -28.43
C SER A 7 1.75 -32.67 -28.79
N LEU A 8 1.30 -31.93 -27.77
CA LEU A 8 0.93 -30.51 -27.82
C LEU A 8 2.03 -29.56 -28.40
N PRO A 9 3.34 -29.88 -28.36
CA PRO A 9 4.37 -29.05 -28.99
C PRO A 9 4.27 -28.86 -30.50
N THR A 10 3.55 -29.72 -31.25
CA THR A 10 3.56 -29.66 -32.72
C THR A 10 2.50 -28.71 -33.31
N LEU A 11 1.55 -28.22 -32.51
CA LEU A 11 0.54 -27.24 -32.92
C LEU A 11 0.96 -25.77 -32.69
N ILE A 12 2.10 -25.55 -32.04
CA ILE A 12 2.57 -24.20 -31.62
C ILE A 12 3.40 -23.50 -32.72
N ALA A 13 3.82 -24.21 -33.76
CA ALA A 13 4.77 -23.66 -34.75
C ALA A 13 4.13 -22.99 -35.99
N LYS A 14 2.80 -22.83 -36.10
CA LYS A 14 2.19 -22.39 -37.37
C LYS A 14 0.96 -21.50 -37.23
N ARG A 15 1.13 -20.30 -36.68
CA ARG A 15 0.48 -19.02 -37.08
C ARG A 15 0.63 -18.00 -35.96
N ALA A 16 1.64 -17.14 -36.08
CA ALA A 16 1.66 -15.84 -35.44
C ALA A 16 1.76 -14.80 -36.57
N GLU A 17 0.66 -14.56 -37.27
CA GLU A 17 0.50 -13.30 -37.99
C GLU A 17 0.32 -12.23 -36.91
N ILE A 18 1.25 -11.27 -36.88
CA ILE A 18 1.25 -10.12 -36.00
C ILE A 18 0.02 -9.29 -36.35
N VAL A 19 -1.09 -9.54 -35.68
CA VAL A 19 -2.26 -8.66 -35.72
C VAL A 19 -1.88 -7.40 -34.94
N PRO A 20 -1.89 -6.21 -35.56
CA PRO A 20 -1.63 -4.97 -34.85
C PRO A 20 -2.60 -4.83 -33.67
N ASN A 21 -2.09 -4.50 -32.49
CA ASN A 21 -2.89 -4.24 -31.29
C ASN A 21 -3.81 -3.02 -31.53
N LEU A 22 -4.95 -3.21 -32.19
CA LEU A 22 -6.00 -2.21 -32.40
C LEU A 22 -6.90 -2.05 -31.16
N LEU A 23 -6.37 -2.29 -29.95
CA LEU A 23 -7.13 -2.06 -28.73
C LEU A 23 -7.30 -0.55 -28.53
N PRO A 24 -8.51 -0.07 -28.18
CA PRO A 24 -8.71 1.32 -27.81
C PRO A 24 -7.70 1.73 -26.74
N PRO A 25 -7.12 2.96 -26.79
CA PRO A 25 -6.15 3.42 -25.79
C PRO A 25 -6.64 3.24 -24.35
N GLU A 26 -7.95 3.34 -24.14
CA GLU A 26 -8.57 3.17 -22.83
C GLU A 26 -8.46 1.75 -22.27
N MET A 27 -8.28 0.72 -23.11
CA MET A 27 -8.17 -0.69 -22.73
C MET A 27 -6.75 -1.10 -22.32
N VAL A 28 -5.75 -0.28 -22.65
CA VAL A 28 -4.33 -0.60 -22.37
C VAL A 28 -4.04 -0.82 -20.89
N PRO A 29 -4.55 0.01 -19.94
CA PRO A 29 -4.33 -0.21 -18.51
C PRO A 29 -4.92 -1.54 -18.01
N LEU A 30 -6.14 -1.87 -18.47
CA LEU A 30 -6.82 -3.11 -18.08
C LEU A 30 -6.11 -4.34 -18.63
N LYS A 31 -5.66 -4.31 -19.89
CA LYS A 31 -4.82 -5.37 -20.49
C LYS A 31 -3.55 -5.59 -19.66
N ASN A 32 -2.91 -4.51 -19.24
CA ASN A 32 -1.69 -4.56 -18.43
C ASN A 32 -1.96 -5.22 -17.07
N VAL A 33 -2.99 -4.79 -16.34
CA VAL A 33 -3.38 -5.37 -15.05
C VAL A 33 -3.70 -6.86 -15.18
N VAL A 34 -4.52 -7.27 -16.14
CA VAL A 34 -4.86 -8.69 -16.34
C VAL A 34 -3.62 -9.51 -16.68
N SER A 35 -2.73 -8.99 -17.53
CA SER A 35 -1.48 -9.66 -17.86
C SER A 35 -0.59 -9.88 -16.64
N ARG A 36 -0.49 -8.88 -15.75
CA ARG A 36 0.27 -9.00 -14.49
C ARG A 36 -0.36 -9.98 -13.53
N LEU A 37 -1.68 -9.95 -13.39
CA LEU A 37 -2.43 -10.91 -12.59
C LEU A 37 -2.20 -12.35 -13.05
N CYS A 38 -2.21 -12.60 -14.36
CA CYS A 38 -1.92 -13.93 -14.90
C CYS A 38 -0.49 -14.39 -14.56
N ARG A 39 0.51 -13.51 -14.71
CA ARG A 39 1.91 -13.85 -14.38
C ARG A 39 2.11 -14.12 -12.89
N LEU A 40 1.53 -13.28 -12.03
CA LEU A 40 1.59 -13.47 -10.58
C LEU A 40 0.84 -14.72 -10.14
N PHE A 41 -0.33 -15.00 -10.70
CA PHE A 41 -1.02 -16.26 -10.42
C PHE A 41 -0.20 -17.46 -10.86
N HIS A 42 0.37 -17.42 -12.08
CA HIS A 42 1.24 -18.48 -12.61
C HIS A 42 2.48 -18.73 -11.74
N PHE A 43 3.03 -17.68 -11.13
CA PHE A 43 4.15 -17.80 -10.20
C PHE A 43 3.81 -18.70 -9.00
N PHE A 44 2.57 -18.63 -8.47
CA PHE A 44 2.15 -19.47 -7.35
C PHE A 44 1.59 -20.83 -7.78
N VAL A 45 0.79 -20.85 -8.86
CA VAL A 45 0.04 -22.03 -9.30
C VAL A 45 -0.03 -22.05 -10.82
N PRO A 46 0.29 -23.18 -11.49
CA PRO A 46 0.14 -23.28 -12.94
C PRO A 46 -1.28 -22.90 -13.38
N LEU A 47 -1.41 -22.11 -14.45
CA LEU A 47 -2.71 -21.66 -14.97
C LEU A 47 -3.63 -22.83 -15.39
N SER A 48 -3.03 -23.98 -15.73
CA SER A 48 -3.71 -25.23 -16.06
C SER A 48 -4.25 -25.98 -14.84
N TYR A 49 -3.92 -25.55 -13.62
CA TYR A 49 -4.34 -26.22 -12.39
C TYR A 49 -5.83 -25.94 -12.12
N SER A 50 -6.66 -26.95 -12.35
CA SER A 50 -8.09 -26.91 -12.08
C SER A 50 -8.33 -27.10 -10.58
N CYS A 51 -8.66 -26.02 -9.88
CA CYS A 51 -9.04 -26.05 -8.48
C CYS A 51 -10.06 -24.96 -8.16
N ALA A 52 -10.77 -25.08 -7.03
CA ALA A 52 -11.75 -24.08 -6.61
C ALA A 52 -11.16 -22.66 -6.50
N VAL A 53 -9.87 -22.55 -6.16
CA VAL A 53 -9.15 -21.28 -6.06
C VAL A 53 -8.96 -20.64 -7.44
N SER A 54 -8.57 -21.40 -8.46
CA SER A 54 -8.41 -20.85 -9.81
C SER A 54 -9.75 -20.39 -10.39
N TYR A 55 -10.85 -21.12 -10.17
CA TYR A 55 -12.19 -20.66 -10.58
C TYR A 55 -12.59 -19.33 -9.92
N LYS A 56 -12.33 -19.17 -8.62
CA LYS A 56 -12.62 -17.91 -7.90
C LYS A 56 -11.78 -16.76 -8.42
N PHE A 57 -10.49 -17.00 -8.65
CA PHE A 57 -9.58 -16.01 -9.22
C PHE A 57 -10.06 -15.56 -10.61
N TRP A 58 -10.37 -16.50 -11.50
CA TRP A 58 -10.88 -16.16 -12.85
C TRP A 58 -12.24 -15.49 -12.81
N GLY A 59 -13.10 -15.85 -11.85
CA GLY A 59 -14.36 -15.14 -11.60
C GLY A 59 -14.14 -13.68 -11.21
N ALA A 60 -13.18 -13.40 -10.33
CA ALA A 60 -12.83 -12.04 -9.95
C ALA A 60 -12.21 -11.25 -11.13
N VAL A 61 -11.32 -11.87 -11.91
CA VAL A 61 -10.78 -11.26 -13.13
C VAL A 61 -11.89 -10.99 -14.15
N HIS A 62 -12.85 -11.90 -14.29
CA HIS A 62 -14.00 -11.69 -15.15
C HIS A 62 -14.87 -10.54 -14.67
N ASP A 63 -15.15 -10.44 -13.36
CA ASP A 63 -15.91 -9.32 -12.80
C ASP A 63 -15.19 -7.96 -13.03
N LEU A 64 -13.85 -7.92 -12.96
CA LEU A 64 -13.06 -6.75 -13.35
C LEU A 64 -13.18 -6.39 -14.84
N LEU A 65 -13.39 -7.37 -15.72
CA LEU A 65 -13.49 -7.20 -17.17
C LEU A 65 -14.92 -6.90 -17.64
N ALA A 66 -15.92 -7.55 -17.06
CA ALA A 66 -17.33 -7.54 -17.48
C ALA A 66 -17.94 -6.14 -17.40
N VAL A 67 -17.48 -5.37 -16.42
CA VAL A 67 -17.84 -3.99 -16.11
C VAL A 67 -17.71 -3.04 -17.31
N ARG A 68 -16.84 -3.33 -18.27
CA ARG A 68 -16.66 -2.48 -19.46
C ARG A 68 -17.47 -2.88 -20.69
N ASN A 69 -18.45 -3.80 -20.56
CA ASN A 69 -19.17 -4.36 -21.72
C ASN A 69 -18.22 -4.88 -22.81
N ILE A 70 -17.04 -5.36 -22.42
CA ILE A 70 -16.03 -5.94 -23.34
C ILE A 70 -16.51 -7.29 -23.87
N HIS A 71 -17.64 -7.81 -23.39
CA HIS A 71 -18.27 -9.01 -23.92
C HIS A 71 -18.45 -8.97 -25.44
N SER A 72 -18.69 -7.80 -26.06
CA SER A 72 -18.79 -7.71 -27.54
C SER A 72 -17.45 -7.92 -28.25
N LEU A 73 -16.32 -7.56 -27.62
CA LEU A 73 -14.97 -7.76 -28.17
C LEU A 73 -14.43 -9.17 -27.89
N TYR A 74 -14.81 -9.79 -26.77
CA TYR A 74 -14.45 -11.18 -26.46
C TYR A 74 -15.31 -12.20 -27.23
N ALA A 75 -16.60 -11.91 -27.46
CA ALA A 75 -17.50 -12.80 -28.21
C ALA A 75 -17.12 -12.91 -29.70
N TYR A 76 -16.45 -11.91 -30.27
CA TYR A 76 -16.07 -11.92 -31.70
C TYR A 76 -14.87 -12.83 -32.01
N ASN A 77 -14.11 -13.27 -31.00
CA ASN A 77 -12.88 -14.07 -31.19
C ASN A 77 -12.92 -15.48 -30.58
N VAL A 78 -14.04 -15.90 -29.96
CA VAL A 78 -14.15 -17.24 -29.34
C VAL A 78 -15.43 -17.92 -29.79
N GLN A 79 -15.38 -18.57 -30.95
CA GLN A 79 -16.42 -19.47 -31.42
C GLN A 79 -15.83 -20.89 -31.52
N CYS A 80 -15.91 -21.66 -30.43
CA CYS A 80 -15.69 -23.11 -30.37
C CYS A 80 -16.58 -23.72 -29.27
N PRO A 81 -17.39 -24.76 -29.54
CA PRO A 81 -18.29 -25.35 -28.55
C PRO A 81 -17.64 -26.53 -27.82
N GLY A 82 -17.47 -26.40 -26.51
CA GLY A 82 -17.10 -27.50 -25.60
C GLY A 82 -16.10 -27.09 -24.52
N LEU A 83 -16.60 -26.51 -23.41
CA LEU A 83 -15.86 -25.89 -22.29
C LEU A 83 -14.93 -24.73 -22.71
N GLN A 84 -15.18 -23.49 -22.28
CA GLN A 84 -14.59 -22.96 -21.03
C GLN A 84 -13.05 -23.10 -20.93
N THR A 85 -12.33 -23.05 -22.04
CA THR A 85 -10.87 -22.91 -22.08
C THR A 85 -10.46 -21.44 -21.96
N LEU A 86 -9.45 -21.17 -21.13
CA LEU A 86 -8.71 -19.91 -21.09
C LEU A 86 -8.37 -19.40 -22.51
N PRO A 87 -8.28 -18.07 -22.74
CA PRO A 87 -7.96 -17.56 -24.07
C PRO A 87 -6.53 -17.99 -24.47
N GLN A 88 -6.42 -18.81 -25.52
CA GLN A 88 -5.16 -19.28 -26.12
C GLN A 88 -4.19 -18.15 -26.51
N TYR A 89 -4.67 -16.91 -26.60
CA TYR A 89 -3.87 -15.72 -26.91
C TYR A 89 -2.85 -15.37 -25.81
N TRP A 90 -3.09 -15.77 -24.56
CA TRP A 90 -2.21 -15.42 -23.43
C TRP A 90 -1.06 -16.42 -23.23
N ASP A 91 -1.27 -17.70 -23.52
CA ASP A 91 -0.24 -18.74 -23.40
C ASP A 91 0.86 -18.59 -24.47
N THR A 92 0.53 -18.14 -25.67
CA THR A 92 1.48 -17.99 -26.79
C THR A 92 2.43 -16.80 -26.63
N LEU A 93 1.95 -15.68 -26.08
CA LEU A 93 2.81 -14.53 -25.74
C LEU A 93 3.75 -14.86 -24.58
N TYR A 94 3.27 -15.59 -23.56
CA TYR A 94 4.04 -15.98 -22.38
C TYR A 94 5.16 -16.98 -22.70
N THR A 95 4.88 -18.01 -23.50
CA THR A 95 5.90 -19.01 -23.91
C THR A 95 6.98 -18.41 -24.82
N GLN A 96 6.64 -17.40 -25.63
CA GLN A 96 7.59 -16.67 -26.46
C GLN A 96 8.51 -15.75 -25.63
N GLU A 97 7.99 -15.11 -24.57
CA GLU A 97 8.76 -14.21 -23.69
C GLU A 97 9.74 -14.98 -22.78
N LEU A 98 9.33 -16.15 -22.26
CA LEU A 98 10.21 -17.07 -21.52
C LEU A 98 11.31 -17.71 -22.39
N ALA A 99 10.99 -18.09 -23.62
CA ALA A 99 11.97 -18.63 -24.57
C ALA A 99 13.05 -17.60 -24.94
N ASN A 100 12.68 -16.31 -24.99
CA ASN A 100 13.63 -15.22 -25.22
C ASN A 100 14.49 -14.89 -23.99
N GLN A 101 14.03 -15.17 -22.76
CA GLN A 101 14.79 -14.97 -21.53
C GLN A 101 15.73 -16.14 -21.19
N ALA A 102 15.43 -17.37 -21.62
CA ALA A 102 16.27 -18.54 -21.41
C ALA A 102 17.47 -18.65 -22.38
N GLY A 103 17.56 -17.78 -23.38
CA GLY A 103 18.71 -17.67 -24.28
C GLY A 103 19.86 -16.91 -23.62
N HIS A 104 20.87 -17.64 -23.13
CA HIS A 104 22.15 -17.06 -22.70
C HIS A 104 22.79 -16.20 -23.79
N GLU A 105 22.70 -14.88 -23.68
CA GLU A 105 23.64 -13.96 -24.31
C GLU A 105 24.71 -13.51 -23.31
N ARG A 106 25.92 -13.98 -23.58
CA ARG A 106 27.19 -13.62 -22.97
C ARG A 106 27.45 -12.13 -23.25
N MET A 107 27.37 -11.29 -22.22
CA MET A 107 27.75 -9.87 -22.29
C MET A 107 29.13 -9.69 -22.94
N SER A 108 29.20 -8.87 -23.99
CA SER A 108 30.45 -8.27 -24.46
C SER A 108 30.48 -6.78 -24.08
N LYS A 109 31.48 -6.42 -23.28
CA LYS A 109 31.81 -5.07 -22.82
C LYS A 109 32.28 -4.21 -24.00
N THR A 110 31.62 -3.07 -24.26
CA THR A 110 32.30 -1.83 -24.65
C THR A 110 31.43 -0.60 -24.36
N PHE A 111 32.00 0.37 -23.66
CA PHE A 111 31.46 1.73 -23.50
C PHE A 111 31.77 2.58 -24.74
N VAL A 112 30.84 3.46 -25.12
CA VAL A 112 31.16 4.75 -25.76
C VAL A 112 30.26 5.82 -25.15
N ILE A 113 30.90 6.82 -24.55
CA ILE A 113 30.34 8.11 -24.18
C ILE A 113 30.46 9.03 -25.40
N ALA A 114 29.38 9.68 -25.80
CA ALA A 114 29.43 10.94 -26.54
C ALA A 114 28.29 11.86 -26.08
N ASN A 115 28.70 13.01 -25.56
CA ASN A 115 27.90 14.13 -25.11
C ASN A 115 27.46 15.02 -26.30
N LEU A 116 26.52 15.92 -25.96
CA LEU A 116 26.19 17.22 -26.56
C LEU A 116 25.08 17.29 -27.62
N GLY A 117 24.02 17.99 -27.21
CA GLY A 117 22.96 18.53 -28.04
C GLY A 117 21.89 19.23 -27.20
N ARG A 118 22.29 20.24 -26.40
CA ARG A 118 21.39 21.20 -25.73
C ARG A 118 20.48 21.86 -26.77
N THR A 119 19.19 21.96 -26.47
CA THR A 119 18.47 23.23 -26.60
C THR A 119 17.50 23.35 -25.41
N GLU A 120 17.66 24.47 -24.73
CA GLU A 120 16.93 24.93 -23.56
C GLU A 120 15.46 25.24 -23.92
N TYR A 121 14.54 25.12 -22.96
CA TYR A 121 13.62 26.22 -22.58
C TYR A 121 12.72 25.82 -21.38
N TYR A 122 12.94 26.57 -20.28
CA TYR A 122 12.14 26.92 -19.10
C TYR A 122 11.62 25.89 -18.08
N ASP A 123 12.27 25.95 -16.92
CA ASP A 123 11.68 25.82 -15.60
C ASP A 123 10.52 26.80 -15.38
N LEU A 124 9.42 26.30 -14.82
CA LEU A 124 8.46 27.10 -14.05
C LEU A 124 8.10 26.35 -12.77
N LEU A 125 8.15 27.12 -11.68
CA LEU A 125 7.98 26.71 -10.31
C LEU A 125 6.66 25.97 -10.07
N LYS A 126 6.74 24.93 -9.23
CA LYS A 126 5.62 24.45 -8.42
C LYS A 126 5.14 25.62 -7.56
N ASP A 127 3.95 26.13 -7.85
CA ASP A 127 3.26 27.11 -7.04
C ASP A 127 2.17 26.38 -6.24
N ASP A 128 2.34 26.33 -4.92
CA ASP A 128 1.44 25.74 -3.92
C ASP A 128 0.20 26.62 -3.68
N LYS A 129 -0.55 26.95 -4.74
CA LYS A 129 -1.77 27.79 -4.65
C LYS A 129 -2.92 27.28 -5.52
N LEU A 130 -3.31 26.02 -5.34
CA LEU A 130 -4.55 25.48 -5.92
C LEU A 130 -5.66 25.20 -4.90
N ASP A 131 -5.47 25.55 -3.62
CA ASP A 131 -6.50 25.44 -2.57
C ASP A 131 -7.27 26.76 -2.30
N GLU A 132 -7.08 27.79 -3.11
CA GLU A 132 -7.76 29.10 -2.96
C GLU A 132 -8.54 29.53 -4.22
N LEU A 133 -9.12 28.56 -4.94
CA LEU A 133 -10.23 28.80 -5.87
C LEU A 133 -11.50 28.19 -5.29
N ALA A 134 -11.92 28.76 -4.15
CA ALA A 134 -13.28 28.65 -3.68
C ALA A 134 -14.21 29.22 -4.76
N PHE A 135 -14.92 28.31 -5.42
CA PHE A 135 -16.05 28.61 -6.29
C PHE A 135 -17.15 29.27 -5.42
N VAL A 136 -17.12 30.60 -5.31
CA VAL A 136 -18.28 31.38 -4.88
C VAL A 136 -19.25 31.41 -6.06
N MET A 137 -20.03 30.33 -6.21
CA MET A 137 -21.26 30.37 -6.97
C MET A 137 -22.37 30.87 -6.04
N PRO A 138 -23.07 31.97 -6.37
CA PRO A 138 -24.15 32.45 -5.56
C PRO A 138 -25.30 31.44 -5.59
N SER A 139 -25.56 30.86 -4.43
CA SER A 139 -26.74 30.08 -4.10
C SER A 139 -27.98 30.98 -4.12
N THR A 140 -28.49 31.30 -5.32
CA THR A 140 -29.86 31.80 -5.56
C THR A 140 -30.14 31.87 -7.07
N ILE A 141 -30.24 30.72 -7.75
CA ILE A 141 -31.11 30.63 -8.93
C ILE A 141 -32.13 29.53 -8.67
N CYS A 142 -33.32 30.03 -8.35
CA CYS A 142 -34.52 29.30 -8.03
C CYS A 142 -34.98 28.49 -9.25
N LEU A 143 -34.83 27.16 -9.23
CA LEU A 143 -35.57 26.27 -10.11
C LEU A 143 -36.95 26.02 -9.51
N ARG A 144 -37.87 26.97 -9.71
CA ARG A 144 -39.30 26.70 -9.59
C ARG A 144 -40.10 27.68 -10.44
N THR A 145 -40.42 27.25 -11.66
CA THR A 145 -41.78 27.26 -12.19
C THR A 145 -41.81 26.46 -13.49
N SER A 146 -42.61 25.40 -13.46
CA SER A 146 -43.27 24.86 -14.65
C SER A 146 -43.96 26.00 -15.38
N VAL A 147 -43.42 26.42 -16.52
CA VAL A 147 -44.17 27.14 -17.54
C VAL A 147 -44.09 26.30 -18.79
N VAL A 148 -45.25 25.81 -19.20
CA VAL A 148 -45.48 25.19 -20.51
C VAL A 148 -44.98 26.18 -21.57
N PHE A 149 -43.90 25.84 -22.25
CA PHE A 149 -43.47 26.51 -23.48
C PHE A 149 -43.85 25.63 -24.67
N PRO A 150 -44.89 25.98 -25.43
CA PRO A 150 -45.09 25.47 -26.76
C PRO A 150 -44.34 26.38 -27.73
N GLU A 151 -43.17 25.95 -28.20
CA GLU A 151 -42.62 26.19 -29.55
C GLU A 151 -41.13 25.87 -29.56
N GLN A 152 -40.82 24.71 -30.16
CA GLN A 152 -39.47 24.28 -30.49
C GLN A 152 -38.82 25.29 -31.43
N ARG A 153 -37.90 26.11 -30.92
CA ARG A 153 -36.78 26.60 -31.73
C ARG A 153 -35.71 25.53 -31.73
N SER A 154 -35.43 25.02 -32.91
CA SER A 154 -34.32 24.10 -33.20
C SER A 154 -33.00 24.70 -32.74
N VAL A 155 -32.57 24.32 -31.53
CA VAL A 155 -31.20 24.53 -31.07
C VAL A 155 -30.29 23.83 -32.07
N SER A 156 -29.34 24.56 -32.63
CA SER A 156 -28.42 24.07 -33.65
C SER A 156 -27.71 22.80 -33.16
N SER A 157 -27.64 21.80 -34.03
CA SER A 157 -27.12 20.45 -33.75
C SER A 157 -25.66 20.38 -33.27
N SER A 158 -24.95 21.51 -33.21
CA SER A 158 -23.57 21.60 -32.72
C SER A 158 -23.44 21.94 -31.23
N GLN A 159 -24.48 22.52 -30.60
CA GLN A 159 -24.44 22.84 -29.15
C GLN A 159 -24.95 21.69 -28.28
N SER A 160 -25.76 20.78 -28.81
CA SER A 160 -26.23 19.58 -28.12
C SER A 160 -25.13 18.53 -27.87
N GLN A 161 -23.94 18.69 -28.47
CA GLN A 161 -22.80 17.79 -28.28
C GLN A 161 -22.07 17.98 -26.94
N TRP A 162 -22.31 19.09 -26.23
CA TRP A 162 -21.62 19.43 -24.98
C TRP A 162 -22.43 19.11 -23.72
N VAL A 163 -23.71 18.76 -23.88
CA VAL A 163 -24.60 18.43 -22.76
C VAL A 163 -24.70 16.91 -22.69
N MET A 164 -23.97 16.33 -21.74
CA MET A 164 -24.10 14.91 -21.40
C MET A 164 -25.46 14.70 -20.73
N ASP A 165 -26.20 13.68 -21.13
CA ASP A 165 -27.40 13.31 -20.39
C ASP A 165 -27.03 12.75 -19.00
N PHE A 166 -28.02 12.69 -18.10
CA PHE A 166 -27.75 12.27 -16.73
C PHE A 166 -27.23 10.83 -16.64
N GLU A 167 -27.73 9.93 -17.51
CA GLU A 167 -27.33 8.53 -17.54
C GLU A 167 -25.89 8.34 -18.05
N ASP A 168 -25.52 9.09 -19.08
CA ASP A 168 -24.17 9.19 -19.61
C ASP A 168 -23.21 9.75 -18.55
N TYR A 169 -23.66 10.75 -17.77
CA TYR A 169 -22.90 11.30 -16.65
C TYR A 169 -22.64 10.23 -15.58
N LEU A 170 -23.68 9.52 -15.11
CA LEU A 170 -23.51 8.45 -14.13
C LEU A 170 -22.62 7.32 -14.68
N THR A 171 -22.75 6.99 -15.98
CA THR A 171 -21.86 6.04 -16.66
C THR A 171 -20.41 6.51 -16.64
N HIS A 172 -20.18 7.80 -16.90
CA HIS A 172 -18.86 8.41 -16.88
C HIS A 172 -18.24 8.36 -15.48
N VAL A 173 -19.00 8.72 -14.44
CA VAL A 173 -18.55 8.65 -13.04
C VAL A 173 -18.19 7.21 -12.65
N CYS A 174 -19.05 6.25 -12.95
CA CYS A 174 -18.76 4.84 -12.66
C CYS A 174 -17.50 4.34 -13.38
N ARG A 175 -17.31 4.70 -14.66
CA ARG A 175 -16.09 4.36 -15.42
C ARG A 175 -14.84 5.03 -14.85
N ARG A 176 -14.97 6.22 -14.28
CA ARG A 176 -13.88 6.92 -13.61
C ARG A 176 -13.47 6.17 -12.34
N ASP A 177 -14.44 5.72 -11.55
CA ASP A 177 -14.20 4.91 -10.35
C ASP A 177 -13.54 3.58 -10.71
N ASP A 178 -14.00 2.88 -11.76
CA ASP A 178 -13.37 1.66 -12.26
C ASP A 178 -11.88 1.90 -12.62
N ARG A 179 -11.59 3.01 -13.30
CA ARG A 179 -10.22 3.39 -13.67
C ARG A 179 -9.36 3.67 -12.44
N MET A 180 -9.92 4.27 -11.40
CA MET A 180 -9.20 4.52 -10.15
C MET A 180 -8.79 3.19 -9.50
N VAL A 181 -9.73 2.25 -9.33
CA VAL A 181 -9.45 0.91 -8.77
C VAL A 181 -8.41 0.15 -9.60
N ILE A 182 -8.54 0.15 -10.92
CA ILE A 182 -7.58 -0.50 -11.83
C ILE A 182 -6.18 0.14 -11.71
N THR A 183 -6.12 1.46 -11.53
CA THR A 183 -4.83 2.18 -11.43
C THR A 183 -4.14 1.87 -10.11
N GLU A 184 -4.87 1.83 -9.00
CA GLU A 184 -4.34 1.43 -7.69
C GLU A 184 -3.84 -0.02 -7.72
N LEU A 185 -4.66 -0.94 -8.22
CA LEU A 185 -4.28 -2.35 -8.35
C LEU A 185 -3.01 -2.52 -9.20
N LYS A 186 -2.87 -1.75 -10.29
CA LYS A 186 -1.68 -1.80 -11.14
C LYS A 186 -0.39 -1.50 -10.38
N VAL A 187 -0.40 -0.52 -9.48
CA VAL A 187 0.78 -0.11 -8.70
C VAL A 187 1.25 -1.26 -7.81
N PHE A 188 0.32 -1.92 -7.11
CA PHE A 188 0.66 -3.08 -6.28
C PHE A 188 1.16 -4.27 -7.12
N LEU A 189 0.52 -4.56 -8.25
CA LEU A 189 0.96 -5.65 -9.13
C LEU A 189 2.37 -5.44 -9.70
N GLU A 190 2.76 -4.19 -9.98
CA GLU A 190 4.13 -3.85 -10.38
C GLU A 190 5.15 -4.22 -9.30
N SER A 191 4.84 -3.88 -8.05
CA SER A 191 5.66 -4.20 -6.88
C SER A 191 5.75 -5.71 -6.62
N LEU A 192 4.61 -6.40 -6.66
CA LEU A 192 4.52 -7.85 -6.45
C LEU A 192 5.27 -8.64 -7.52
N GLU A 193 5.23 -8.22 -8.80
CA GLU A 193 6.01 -8.89 -9.85
C GLU A 193 7.52 -8.75 -9.63
N MET A 194 7.98 -7.58 -9.18
CA MET A 194 9.39 -7.40 -8.82
C MET A 194 9.79 -8.34 -7.67
N MET A 195 8.93 -8.49 -6.66
CA MET A 195 9.16 -9.41 -5.54
C MET A 195 9.13 -10.89 -5.97
N ALA A 196 8.20 -11.29 -6.84
CA ALA A 196 8.14 -12.63 -7.40
C ALA A 196 9.42 -12.96 -8.19
N ALA A 197 9.93 -12.02 -8.99
CA ALA A 197 11.19 -12.18 -9.71
C ALA A 197 12.39 -12.33 -8.75
N GLN A 198 12.40 -11.60 -7.63
CA GLN A 198 13.43 -11.77 -6.59
C GLN A 198 13.40 -13.17 -5.96
N ILE A 199 12.20 -13.70 -5.67
CA ILE A 199 12.03 -15.06 -5.15
C ILE A 199 12.54 -16.08 -6.18
N GLN A 200 12.12 -15.97 -7.44
CA GLN A 200 12.56 -16.88 -8.51
C GLN A 200 14.08 -16.90 -8.65
N HIS A 201 14.72 -15.72 -8.69
CA HIS A 201 16.17 -15.61 -8.76
C HIS A 201 16.85 -16.17 -7.50
N GLY A 202 16.25 -16.01 -6.32
CA GLY A 202 16.79 -16.51 -5.05
C GLY A 202 16.77 -18.03 -4.94
N VAL A 203 15.75 -18.70 -5.49
CA VAL A 203 15.59 -20.17 -5.41
C VAL A 203 16.24 -20.89 -6.59
N SER A 204 16.25 -20.32 -7.80
CA SER A 204 16.60 -21.07 -9.01
C SER A 204 18.07 -20.96 -9.46
N ALA A 205 18.98 -20.40 -8.66
CA ALA A 205 20.37 -20.17 -9.10
C ALA A 205 21.12 -21.47 -9.51
N SER A 206 20.70 -22.64 -9.01
CA SER A 206 21.26 -23.95 -9.40
C SER A 206 20.41 -24.73 -10.40
N GLY A 207 19.13 -24.38 -10.60
CA GLY A 207 18.18 -25.14 -11.44
C GLY A 207 17.85 -26.56 -10.93
N GLU A 208 18.51 -27.03 -9.88
CA GLU A 208 18.28 -28.31 -9.23
C GLU A 208 17.35 -28.12 -8.04
N PHE A 209 16.08 -28.52 -8.20
CA PHE A 209 15.09 -28.51 -7.14
C PHE A 209 15.07 -29.88 -6.47
N ASP A 210 15.60 -29.95 -5.24
CA ASP A 210 15.46 -31.14 -4.42
C ASP A 210 14.04 -31.21 -3.82
N ARG A 211 13.24 -32.13 -4.34
CA ARG A 211 11.84 -32.31 -3.93
C ARG A 211 11.69 -32.77 -2.48
N ASP A 212 12.73 -33.40 -1.94
CA ASP A 212 12.66 -34.01 -0.61
C ASP A 212 13.09 -33.02 0.48
N THR A 213 13.79 -31.93 0.11
CA THR A 213 14.35 -30.94 1.05
C THR A 213 13.51 -29.65 1.13
N TYR A 214 12.89 -29.19 0.03
CA TYR A 214 12.23 -27.88 0.03
C TYR A 214 10.73 -27.96 0.33
N CYS A 215 10.37 -27.70 1.59
CA CYS A 215 8.99 -27.38 1.95
C CYS A 215 8.61 -25.96 1.49
N ILE A 216 7.37 -25.75 1.04
CA ILE A 216 6.88 -24.41 0.71
C ILE A 216 6.70 -23.63 2.02
N PRO A 217 7.35 -22.45 2.19
CA PRO A 217 7.21 -21.68 3.41
C PRO A 217 5.78 -21.17 3.56
N TRP A 218 5.25 -21.23 4.78
CA TRP A 218 3.88 -20.78 5.08
C TRP A 218 3.65 -19.31 4.74
N SER A 219 4.69 -18.47 4.80
CA SER A 219 4.63 -17.08 4.37
C SER A 219 4.39 -16.91 2.88
N LEU A 220 4.89 -17.80 2.02
CA LEU A 220 4.59 -17.78 0.58
C LEU A 220 3.13 -18.17 0.31
N VAL A 221 2.60 -19.13 1.08
CA VAL A 221 1.17 -19.49 1.03
C VAL A 221 0.31 -18.31 1.50
N GLY A 222 0.72 -17.61 2.56
CA GLY A 222 0.06 -16.39 3.01
C GLY A 222 0.07 -15.29 1.95
N ALA A 223 1.21 -15.03 1.32
CA ALA A 223 1.32 -14.07 0.22
C ALA A 223 0.40 -14.41 -0.97
N PHE A 224 0.23 -15.70 -1.29
CA PHE A 224 -0.74 -16.12 -2.30
C PHE A 224 -2.18 -15.84 -1.88
N GLN A 225 -2.53 -16.10 -0.63
CA GLN A 225 -3.87 -15.81 -0.09
C GLN A 225 -4.18 -14.32 -0.15
N ASP A 226 -3.23 -13.47 0.25
CA ASP A 226 -3.40 -12.02 0.25
C ASP A 226 -3.51 -11.47 -1.18
N LEU A 227 -2.75 -12.01 -2.14
CA LEU A 227 -2.91 -11.69 -3.56
C LEU A 227 -4.33 -12.01 -4.04
N LEU A 228 -4.88 -13.17 -3.67
CA LEU A 228 -6.24 -13.54 -4.05
C LEU A 228 -7.26 -12.59 -3.42
N MET A 229 -7.06 -12.21 -2.15
CA MET A 229 -7.90 -11.24 -1.46
C MET A 229 -7.87 -9.88 -2.14
N MET A 230 -6.69 -9.38 -2.51
CA MET A 230 -6.54 -8.12 -3.24
C MET A 230 -7.35 -8.12 -4.54
N VAL A 231 -7.29 -9.21 -5.30
CA VAL A 231 -8.01 -9.33 -6.58
C VAL A 231 -9.52 -9.43 -6.38
N VAL A 232 -9.97 -10.21 -5.41
CA VAL A 232 -11.40 -10.38 -5.09
C VAL A 232 -11.99 -9.07 -4.56
N THR A 233 -11.31 -8.38 -3.64
CA THR A 233 -11.74 -7.07 -3.10
C THR A 233 -11.82 -6.05 -4.22
N SER A 234 -10.81 -5.98 -5.09
CA SER A 234 -10.84 -5.10 -6.27
C SER A 234 -12.04 -5.38 -7.18
N ALA A 235 -12.28 -6.65 -7.51
CA ALA A 235 -13.43 -7.05 -8.34
C ALA A 235 -14.78 -6.71 -7.68
N HIS A 236 -14.88 -6.96 -6.37
CA HIS A 236 -16.06 -6.66 -5.57
C HIS A 236 -16.36 -5.15 -5.54
N LEU A 237 -15.33 -4.32 -5.42
CA LEU A 237 -15.45 -2.87 -5.40
C LEU A 237 -16.02 -2.36 -6.73
N VAL A 238 -15.43 -2.78 -7.84
CA VAL A 238 -15.92 -2.43 -9.18
C VAL A 238 -17.38 -2.87 -9.36
N LYS A 239 -17.70 -4.12 -9.01
CA LYS A 239 -19.08 -4.64 -9.07
C LYS A 239 -20.06 -3.83 -8.22
N THR A 240 -19.64 -3.39 -7.04
CA THR A 240 -20.46 -2.60 -6.12
C THR A 240 -20.71 -1.20 -6.67
N CYS A 241 -19.73 -0.56 -7.30
CA CYS A 241 -19.92 0.72 -8.00
C CYS A 241 -21.00 0.61 -9.09
N HIS A 242 -20.94 -0.44 -9.91
CA HIS A 242 -21.94 -0.68 -10.96
C HIS A 242 -23.32 -0.93 -10.38
N LYS A 243 -23.42 -1.76 -9.34
CA LYS A 243 -24.70 -1.99 -8.66
C LYS A 243 -25.27 -0.70 -8.07
N ARG A 244 -24.44 0.13 -7.44
CA ARG A 244 -24.87 1.44 -6.89
C ARG A 244 -25.39 2.35 -8.00
N ARG A 245 -24.69 2.42 -9.13
CA ARG A 245 -25.16 3.13 -10.33
C ARG A 245 -26.52 2.64 -10.79
N GLU A 246 -26.71 1.34 -10.97
CA GLU A 246 -27.98 0.75 -11.42
C GLU A 246 -29.14 1.04 -10.46
N THR A 247 -28.86 1.08 -9.15
CA THR A 247 -29.86 1.38 -8.12
C THR A 247 -30.03 2.87 -7.83
N TYR A 248 -29.29 3.75 -8.51
CA TYR A 248 -29.28 5.17 -8.21
C TYR A 248 -30.56 5.84 -8.73
N THR A 249 -31.39 6.34 -7.80
CA THR A 249 -32.65 7.05 -8.12
C THR A 249 -32.60 8.52 -7.70
N GLY A 250 -31.44 9.04 -7.30
CA GLY A 250 -31.30 10.43 -6.85
C GLY A 250 -31.37 11.43 -8.01
N SER A 251 -31.93 12.61 -7.75
CA SER A 251 -31.99 13.71 -8.73
C SER A 251 -30.65 14.42 -8.89
N ASP A 252 -29.78 14.31 -7.89
CA ASP A 252 -28.54 15.08 -7.81
C ASP A 252 -27.37 14.27 -8.40
N PRO A 253 -26.40 14.90 -9.06
CA PRO A 253 -25.22 14.19 -9.55
C PRO A 253 -24.32 13.76 -8.39
N LEU A 254 -23.98 12.47 -8.31
CA LEU A 254 -22.95 11.97 -7.40
C LEU A 254 -21.56 12.16 -8.02
N PRO A 255 -20.58 12.68 -7.28
CA PRO A 255 -19.21 12.84 -7.78
C PRO A 255 -18.44 11.51 -7.89
N THR A 256 -18.85 10.49 -7.12
CA THR A 256 -18.28 9.14 -7.12
C THR A 256 -19.30 8.14 -6.56
N PHE A 257 -19.24 6.89 -7.02
CA PHE A 257 -19.95 5.77 -6.43
C PHE A 257 -19.12 5.03 -5.37
N LEU A 258 -17.83 5.36 -5.20
CA LEU A 258 -16.98 4.81 -4.15
C LEU A 258 -17.35 5.45 -2.80
N MET A 259 -17.53 4.63 -1.77
CA MET A 259 -17.66 5.16 -0.41
C MET A 259 -16.28 5.25 0.24
N PRO A 260 -16.05 6.19 1.17
CA PRO A 260 -14.78 6.28 1.91
C PRO A 260 -14.39 4.99 2.63
N SER A 261 -15.38 4.20 3.06
CA SER A 261 -15.18 2.87 3.66
C SER A 261 -14.66 1.82 2.67
N ASP A 262 -14.80 2.05 1.37
CA ASP A 262 -14.49 1.06 0.34
C ASP A 262 -13.06 1.18 -0.20
N LEU A 263 -12.25 2.07 0.37
CA LEU A 263 -10.82 2.23 0.07
C LEU A 263 -9.94 1.05 0.58
N GLU A 264 -10.56 -0.09 0.89
CA GLU A 264 -9.91 -1.32 1.37
C GLU A 264 -8.89 -1.90 0.38
N VAL A 265 -8.97 -1.58 -0.92
CA VAL A 265 -8.01 -2.10 -1.92
C VAL A 265 -6.57 -1.66 -1.60
N THR A 266 -6.39 -0.43 -1.11
CA THR A 266 -5.05 0.04 -0.71
C THR A 266 -4.53 -0.73 0.49
N ASP A 267 -5.37 -0.95 1.49
CA ASP A 267 -4.97 -1.67 2.71
C ASP A 267 -4.64 -3.14 2.42
N VAL A 268 -5.49 -3.82 1.65
CA VAL A 268 -5.26 -5.23 1.24
C VAL A 268 -4.04 -5.32 0.30
N GLY A 269 -3.81 -4.30 -0.53
CA GLY A 269 -2.60 -4.22 -1.37
C GLY A 269 -1.32 -4.12 -0.53
N ILE A 270 -1.30 -3.25 0.49
CA ILE A 270 -0.18 -3.12 1.43
C ILE A 270 0.04 -4.42 2.21
N GLU A 271 -1.03 -5.08 2.67
CA GLU A 271 -0.94 -6.38 3.34
C GLU A 271 -0.32 -7.44 2.44
N THR A 272 -0.73 -7.50 1.17
CA THR A 272 -0.17 -8.41 0.19
C THR A 272 1.33 -8.17 -0.04
N GLU A 273 1.76 -6.91 -0.15
CA GLU A 273 3.19 -6.56 -0.26
C GLU A 273 3.98 -7.00 0.98
N MET A 274 3.44 -6.79 2.18
CA MET A 274 4.09 -7.17 3.43
C MET A 274 4.25 -8.69 3.53
N SER A 275 3.23 -9.46 3.15
CA SER A 275 3.29 -10.92 3.11
C SER A 275 4.29 -11.43 2.07
N MET A 276 4.38 -10.78 0.91
CA MET A 276 5.39 -11.11 -0.10
C MET A 276 6.81 -10.77 0.38
N GLU A 277 7.02 -9.63 1.07
CA GLU A 277 8.30 -9.28 1.70
C GLU A 277 8.68 -10.28 2.81
N LYS A 278 7.70 -10.80 3.55
CA LYS A 278 7.90 -11.89 4.51
C LYS A 278 8.30 -13.19 3.81
N ALA A 279 7.61 -13.56 2.73
CA ALA A 279 7.94 -14.74 1.93
C ALA A 279 9.37 -14.68 1.38
N ILE A 280 9.81 -13.51 0.88
CA ILE A 280 11.20 -13.30 0.45
C ILE A 280 12.17 -13.58 1.59
N ARG A 281 11.91 -13.05 2.80
CA ARG A 281 12.79 -13.24 3.95
C ARG A 281 12.89 -14.71 4.35
N ASP A 282 11.76 -15.40 4.43
CA ASP A 282 11.72 -16.81 4.83
C ASP A 282 12.41 -17.69 3.79
N ILE A 283 12.17 -17.44 2.50
CA ILE A 283 12.84 -18.17 1.41
C ILE A 283 14.34 -17.93 1.44
N VAL A 284 14.78 -16.67 1.58
CA VAL A 284 16.21 -16.35 1.72
C VAL A 284 16.81 -17.10 2.92
N LEU A 285 16.14 -17.12 4.07
CA LEU A 285 16.62 -17.87 5.23
C LEU A 285 16.71 -19.37 4.95
N MET A 286 15.69 -19.96 4.32
CA MET A 286 15.68 -21.39 3.95
C MET A 286 16.78 -21.74 2.94
N THR A 287 16.97 -20.95 1.89
CA THR A 287 17.99 -21.23 0.86
C THR A 287 19.42 -21.19 1.43
N TYR A 288 19.64 -20.51 2.56
CA TYR A 288 20.97 -20.33 3.14
C TYR A 288 21.16 -20.99 4.51
N THR A 289 20.18 -21.77 4.97
CA THR A 289 20.30 -22.60 6.18
C THR A 289 20.26 -24.07 5.76
N ASP A 290 21.43 -24.73 5.75
CA ASP A 290 21.52 -26.15 5.41
C ASP A 290 20.94 -26.99 6.56
N GLU A 291 19.81 -27.66 6.32
CA GLU A 291 19.05 -28.44 7.32
C GLU A 291 19.88 -29.55 7.99
N LEU A 292 20.97 -29.99 7.34
CA LEU A 292 21.87 -31.03 7.87
C LEU A 292 22.94 -30.50 8.83
N SER A 293 23.10 -29.18 8.93
CA SER A 293 24.04 -28.57 9.85
C SER A 293 23.28 -27.89 10.98
N ASP A 294 23.51 -28.36 12.21
CA ASP A 294 23.12 -27.68 13.45
C ASP A 294 23.83 -26.31 13.63
N VAL A 295 24.52 -25.86 12.57
CA VAL A 295 25.29 -24.64 12.43
C VAL A 295 24.72 -23.92 11.21
N VAL A 296 23.88 -22.92 11.43
CA VAL A 296 23.46 -22.00 10.37
C VAL A 296 24.72 -21.45 9.69
N THR A 297 24.99 -21.89 8.46
CA THR A 297 26.13 -21.39 7.67
C THR A 297 25.82 -19.99 7.18
N TYR A 298 26.03 -19.00 8.05
CA TYR A 298 25.91 -17.56 7.76
C TYR A 298 26.86 -17.06 6.66
N GLU A 299 27.64 -17.94 6.00
CA GLU A 299 28.62 -17.58 4.99
C GLU A 299 27.98 -16.93 3.76
N ALA A 300 26.76 -17.30 3.38
CA ALA A 300 26.13 -16.79 2.15
C ALA A 300 25.48 -15.41 2.32
N VAL A 301 24.86 -15.14 3.48
CA VAL A 301 24.10 -13.92 3.76
C VAL A 301 24.96 -12.90 4.53
N GLY A 302 26.02 -13.38 5.17
CA GLY A 302 26.89 -12.62 6.06
C GLY A 302 26.22 -12.36 7.41
N PRO A 303 26.97 -12.45 8.54
CA PRO A 303 26.43 -12.19 9.87
C PRO A 303 25.85 -10.78 10.02
N ALA A 304 26.31 -9.83 9.19
CA ALA A 304 25.86 -8.47 9.25
C ALA A 304 24.46 -8.22 8.69
N LEU A 305 24.04 -8.95 7.65
CA LEU A 305 22.65 -8.86 7.19
C LEU A 305 21.72 -9.46 8.24
N VAL A 306 22.15 -10.53 8.92
CA VAL A 306 21.40 -11.10 10.04
C VAL A 306 21.29 -10.12 11.20
N LEU A 307 22.37 -9.41 11.55
CA LEU A 307 22.29 -8.32 12.54
C LEU A 307 21.36 -7.20 12.08
N ALA A 308 21.36 -6.83 10.80
CA ALA A 308 20.44 -5.84 10.25
C ALA A 308 18.98 -6.31 10.32
N LEU A 309 18.73 -7.60 10.07
CA LEU A 309 17.42 -8.22 10.22
C LEU A 309 16.99 -8.25 11.69
N ILE A 310 17.84 -8.70 12.60
CA ILE A 310 17.57 -8.69 14.05
C ILE A 310 17.31 -7.27 14.55
N MET A 311 18.10 -6.27 14.14
CA MET A 311 17.86 -4.87 14.52
C MET A 311 16.55 -4.33 13.91
N GLY A 312 16.23 -4.75 12.68
CA GLY A 312 14.95 -4.45 12.05
C GLY A 312 13.78 -5.12 12.77
N ASP A 313 13.92 -6.38 13.19
CA ASP A 313 12.86 -7.19 13.77
C ASP A 313 12.65 -6.91 15.26
N ILE A 314 13.71 -6.63 16.04
CA ILE A 314 13.58 -6.09 17.41
C ILE A 314 12.75 -4.82 17.41
N ARG A 315 12.81 -4.05 16.31
CA ARG A 315 12.01 -2.86 16.09
C ARG A 315 10.63 -3.14 15.48
N CYS A 316 10.51 -4.12 14.58
CA CYS A 316 9.26 -4.51 13.91
C CYS A 316 8.41 -5.50 14.71
N ARG A 317 8.89 -6.01 15.86
CA ARG A 317 8.07 -6.74 16.86
C ARG A 317 6.84 -5.96 17.31
N ASP A 318 6.80 -4.68 16.99
CA ASP A 318 5.76 -3.74 17.35
C ASP A 318 4.66 -3.58 16.27
N SER A 319 4.79 -4.11 15.05
CA SER A 319 4.01 -3.59 13.91
C SER A 319 3.21 -4.54 13.00
N GLN A 320 3.29 -5.87 13.06
CA GLN A 320 2.58 -6.70 12.05
C GLN A 320 1.76 -7.90 12.54
N SER A 321 1.93 -8.43 13.75
CA SER A 321 1.09 -9.57 14.19
C SER A 321 0.67 -9.55 15.66
N ASN A 322 1.22 -8.67 16.49
CA ASN A 322 0.73 -8.36 17.83
C ASN A 322 1.17 -6.93 18.21
N GLN A 323 0.18 -6.10 18.56
CA GLN A 323 0.30 -4.65 18.77
C GLN A 323 1.15 -4.30 19.99
N VAL A 324 2.38 -3.84 19.77
CA VAL A 324 2.99 -2.87 20.68
C VAL A 324 3.63 -1.77 19.85
N ASN A 325 2.88 -1.09 18.98
CA ASN A 325 3.40 0.12 18.35
C ASN A 325 3.59 1.18 19.45
N LEU A 326 4.78 1.21 20.06
CA LEU A 326 5.08 2.07 21.19
C LEU A 326 4.75 3.51 20.84
N LEU A 327 5.10 3.95 19.64
CA LEU A 327 4.85 5.31 19.20
C LEU A 327 3.35 5.62 19.09
N GLU A 328 2.53 4.71 18.56
CA GLU A 328 1.07 4.89 18.53
C GLU A 328 0.47 4.79 19.93
N ILE A 329 0.98 3.93 20.81
CA ILE A 329 0.58 3.88 22.23
C ILE A 329 0.86 5.23 22.90
N TYR A 330 2.01 5.84 22.65
CA TYR A 330 2.34 7.16 23.20
C TYR A 330 1.54 8.30 22.55
N ARG A 331 1.25 8.21 21.25
CA ARG A 331 0.33 9.15 20.59
C ARG A 331 -1.05 9.08 21.22
N GLU A 332 -1.55 7.88 21.47
CA GLU A 332 -2.87 7.67 22.06
C GLU A 332 -2.90 8.10 23.53
N ARG A 333 -1.87 7.78 24.31
CA ARG A 333 -1.69 8.34 25.67
C ARG A 333 -1.66 9.87 25.65
N PHE A 334 -0.93 10.47 24.70
CA PHE A 334 -0.88 11.92 24.54
C PHE A 334 -2.26 12.50 24.16
N ARG A 335 -2.99 11.88 23.22
CA ARG A 335 -4.36 12.28 22.88
C ARG A 335 -5.28 12.22 24.10
N ASN A 336 -5.16 11.18 24.93
CA ASN A 336 -5.93 11.04 26.16
C ASN A 336 -5.58 12.15 27.18
N LEU A 337 -4.30 12.47 27.37
CA LEU A 337 -3.87 13.56 28.24
C LEU A 337 -4.36 14.94 27.76
N VAL A 338 -4.28 15.21 26.45
CA VAL A 338 -4.80 16.45 25.85
C VAL A 338 -6.33 16.52 25.96
N SER A 339 -7.03 15.42 25.68
CA SER A 339 -8.49 15.33 25.81
C SER A 339 -8.94 15.64 27.24
N ILE A 340 -8.26 15.08 28.25
CA ILE A 340 -8.51 15.39 29.67
C ILE A 340 -8.23 16.87 29.98
N SER A 341 -7.17 17.46 29.42
CA SER A 341 -6.82 18.87 29.67
C SER A 341 -7.78 19.87 29.00
N PHE A 342 -8.37 19.53 27.85
CA PHE A 342 -9.20 20.46 27.07
C PHE A 342 -10.72 20.23 27.21
N LEU A 343 -11.19 19.04 27.62
CA LEU A 343 -12.62 18.77 27.79
C LEU A 343 -13.20 19.23 29.14
N VAL A 344 -12.35 19.56 30.11
CA VAL A 344 -12.80 19.98 31.45
C VAL A 344 -13.53 21.35 31.47
N PRO A 345 -13.29 22.31 30.55
CA PRO A 345 -14.10 23.54 30.50
C PRO A 345 -15.32 23.46 29.56
N VAL A 346 -15.27 22.69 28.46
CA VAL A 346 -16.27 22.81 27.37
C VAL A 346 -17.42 21.80 27.45
N ILE A 347 -17.22 20.60 28.04
CA ILE A 347 -18.30 19.62 28.30
C ILE A 347 -18.76 19.71 29.76
N ARG A 348 -18.94 20.92 30.27
CA ARG A 348 -19.57 21.15 31.59
C ARG A 348 -21.09 21.29 31.53
N LEU A 349 -21.72 21.14 30.35
CA LEU A 349 -23.12 21.53 30.14
C LEU A 349 -24.12 20.42 29.78
N LYS A 350 -23.75 19.18 29.41
CA LYS A 350 -24.78 18.21 28.94
C LYS A 350 -24.69 16.72 29.33
N LEU A 351 -23.75 16.27 30.15
CA LEU A 351 -23.69 14.85 30.61
C LEU A 351 -23.49 14.76 32.14
N THR A 352 -24.32 15.48 32.89
CA THR A 352 -23.93 16.05 34.19
C THR A 352 -24.20 15.28 35.47
N ASN A 353 -24.79 14.07 35.49
CA ASN A 353 -25.24 13.52 36.79
C ASN A 353 -24.67 12.19 37.27
N TRP A 354 -24.01 11.38 36.43
CA TRP A 354 -23.46 10.09 36.89
C TRP A 354 -21.93 10.05 36.88
N TYR A 355 -21.29 10.52 35.82
CA TYR A 355 -19.82 10.62 35.77
C TYR A 355 -19.25 11.73 36.66
N LEU A 356 -20.03 12.80 36.89
CA LEU A 356 -19.60 13.94 37.69
C LEU A 356 -19.52 13.63 39.19
N SER A 357 -20.29 12.69 39.74
CA SER A 357 -20.17 12.36 41.17
C SER A 357 -18.93 11.51 41.47
N LEU A 358 -18.48 10.66 40.53
CA LEU A 358 -17.25 9.88 40.67
C LEU A 358 -16.00 10.72 40.36
N GLN A 359 -16.12 11.65 39.41
CA GLN A 359 -15.02 12.55 39.03
C GLN A 359 -14.90 13.75 39.97
N GLN A 360 -15.97 14.27 40.58
CA GLN A 360 -15.89 15.30 41.63
C GLN A 360 -15.24 14.76 42.91
N PHE A 361 -15.42 13.47 43.22
CA PHE A 361 -14.76 12.86 44.38
C PHE A 361 -13.24 12.67 44.17
N LYS A 362 -12.77 12.50 42.93
CA LYS A 362 -11.33 12.45 42.59
C LYS A 362 -10.72 13.81 42.21
N ALA A 363 -11.52 14.75 41.70
CA ALA A 363 -11.08 16.06 41.26
C ALA A 363 -11.07 17.12 42.37
N SER A 364 -11.75 16.90 43.50
CA SER A 364 -11.74 17.84 44.63
C SER A 364 -10.47 17.77 45.49
N GLN A 365 -9.48 16.91 45.15
CA GLN A 365 -8.32 16.62 46.00
C GLN A 365 -6.92 16.76 45.35
N ASN A 366 -6.75 17.46 44.21
CA ASN A 366 -5.49 17.74 43.46
C ASN A 366 -5.33 17.02 42.09
N PRO A 367 -6.18 17.27 41.09
CA PRO A 367 -6.06 16.67 39.76
C PRO A 367 -4.81 17.16 38.98
N GLN A 368 -4.30 18.36 39.25
CA GLN A 368 -3.22 18.94 38.46
C GLN A 368 -1.83 18.39 38.81
N ARG A 369 -1.57 18.01 40.08
CA ARG A 369 -0.29 17.39 40.46
C ARG A 369 -0.15 15.97 39.91
N GLY A 370 -1.23 15.19 39.91
CA GLY A 370 -1.25 13.84 39.32
C GLY A 370 -1.05 13.89 37.80
N LEU A 371 -1.75 14.79 37.10
CA LEU A 371 -1.58 14.98 35.66
C LEU A 371 -0.14 15.41 35.31
N LEU A 372 0.43 16.34 36.07
CA LEU A 372 1.82 16.79 35.87
C LEU A 372 2.81 15.62 36.05
N GLN A 373 2.61 14.77 37.06
CA GLN A 373 3.42 13.56 37.26
C GLN A 373 3.29 12.59 36.08
N GLU A 374 2.08 12.35 35.57
CA GLU A 374 1.85 11.50 34.40
C GLU A 374 2.54 12.06 33.14
N ILE A 375 2.49 13.38 32.93
CA ILE A 375 3.18 14.05 31.82
C ILE A 375 4.70 13.83 31.93
N TYR A 376 5.27 13.95 33.13
CA TYR A 376 6.71 13.72 33.34
C TYR A 376 7.10 12.26 33.13
N LEU A 377 6.29 11.30 33.57
CA LEU A 377 6.53 9.87 33.33
C LEU A 377 6.53 9.55 31.83
N VAL A 378 5.53 10.03 31.08
CA VAL A 378 5.46 9.82 29.63
C VAL A 378 6.67 10.45 28.92
N ARG A 379 7.13 11.62 29.41
CA ARG A 379 8.32 12.28 28.88
C ARG A 379 9.59 11.47 29.13
N GLU A 380 9.77 10.92 30.33
CA GLU A 380 10.91 10.07 30.66
C GLU A 380 10.93 8.81 29.78
N GLU A 381 9.78 8.15 29.61
CA GLU A 381 9.63 6.99 28.74
C GLU A 381 9.99 7.31 27.28
N LEU A 382 9.50 8.44 26.75
CA LEU A 382 9.84 8.88 25.38
C LEU A 382 11.32 9.26 25.22
N GLU A 383 11.96 9.84 26.25
CA GLU A 383 13.38 10.15 26.23
C GLU A 383 14.24 8.87 26.16
N ILE A 384 13.85 7.81 26.88
CA ILE A 384 14.52 6.50 26.82
C ILE A 384 14.41 5.93 25.40
N ILE A 385 13.21 5.96 24.80
CA ILE A 385 12.96 5.47 23.43
C ILE A 385 13.76 6.28 22.41
N GLN A 386 13.81 7.60 22.56
CA GLN A 386 14.61 8.47 21.71
C GLN A 386 16.10 8.09 21.76
N LYS A 387 16.68 7.99 22.96
CA LYS A 387 18.10 7.62 23.14
C LYS A 387 18.42 6.25 22.57
N ALA A 388 17.53 5.27 22.75
CA ALA A 388 17.71 3.94 22.16
C ALA A 388 17.70 3.99 20.63
N SER A 389 16.75 4.74 20.05
CA SER A 389 16.60 4.92 18.60
C SER A 389 17.79 5.67 17.98
N GLU A 390 18.32 6.69 18.66
CA GLU A 390 19.54 7.42 18.25
C GLU A 390 20.76 6.49 18.25
N ARG A 391 20.90 5.64 19.26
CA ARG A 391 21.99 4.64 19.31
C ARG A 391 21.88 3.61 18.19
N GLN A 392 20.68 3.09 17.93
CA GLN A 392 20.45 2.19 16.79
C GLN A 392 20.81 2.88 15.47
N HIS A 393 20.34 4.12 15.26
CA HIS A 393 20.66 4.89 14.07
C HIS A 393 22.18 5.06 13.90
N LEU A 394 22.90 5.39 14.98
CA LEU A 394 24.35 5.54 14.96
C LEU A 394 25.06 4.23 14.60
N VAL A 395 24.63 3.10 15.16
CA VAL A 395 25.21 1.78 14.85
C VAL A 395 25.03 1.44 13.37
N LEU A 396 23.83 1.62 12.81
CA LEU A 396 23.54 1.35 11.40
C LEU A 396 24.32 2.31 10.47
N ALA A 397 24.39 3.59 10.82
CA ALA A 397 25.14 4.60 10.06
C ALA A 397 26.65 4.32 10.08
N ASN A 398 27.20 3.94 11.24
CA ASN A 398 28.59 3.52 11.37
C ASN A 398 28.85 2.27 10.53
N TYR A 399 27.95 1.29 10.56
CA TYR A 399 28.10 0.10 9.73
C TYR A 399 28.18 0.46 8.24
N LEU A 400 27.25 1.29 7.74
CA LEU A 400 27.26 1.75 6.34
C LEU A 400 28.52 2.54 5.96
N ARG A 401 29.13 3.24 6.92
CA ARG A 401 30.37 3.97 6.71
C ARG A 401 31.56 3.03 6.45
N HIS A 402 31.57 1.84 7.05
CA HIS A 402 32.64 0.85 6.88
C HIS A 402 32.38 -0.06 5.67
N LYS A 403 32.45 0.52 4.46
CA LYS A 403 32.30 -0.25 3.22
C LYS A 403 33.37 -1.34 3.12
N PRO A 404 33.04 -2.54 2.62
CA PRO A 404 34.02 -3.61 2.42
C PRO A 404 35.21 -3.17 1.55
N THR A 405 34.97 -2.29 0.58
CA THR A 405 36.01 -1.74 -0.31
C THR A 405 37.13 -0.98 0.40
N PHE A 406 36.94 -0.60 1.68
CA PHE A 406 37.97 0.05 2.48
C PHE A 406 38.93 -0.93 3.16
N PHE A 407 38.63 -2.24 3.16
CA PHE A 407 39.48 -3.25 3.75
C PHE A 407 40.40 -3.88 2.68
N PRO A 408 41.72 -3.93 2.90
CA PRO A 408 42.69 -4.41 1.91
C PRO A 408 42.45 -5.85 1.45
N ILE A 409 41.85 -6.68 2.32
CA ILE A 409 41.55 -8.08 2.06
C ILE A 409 40.03 -8.21 2.10
N THR A 410 39.40 -8.09 0.94
CA THR A 410 37.95 -8.26 0.77
C THR A 410 37.69 -9.17 -0.42
N THR A 411 36.76 -10.11 -0.26
CA THR A 411 36.35 -11.01 -1.34
C THR A 411 35.28 -10.36 -2.23
N GLU A 412 35.22 -10.74 -3.51
CA GLU A 412 34.18 -10.26 -4.43
C GLU A 412 32.77 -10.62 -3.93
N SER A 413 32.62 -11.81 -3.34
CA SER A 413 31.39 -12.24 -2.65
C SER A 413 30.95 -11.28 -1.55
N ARG A 414 31.89 -10.77 -0.72
CA ARG A 414 31.59 -9.80 0.34
C ARG A 414 31.10 -8.47 -0.23
N ILE A 415 31.69 -8.01 -1.34
CA ILE A 415 31.29 -6.76 -2.02
C ILE A 415 29.87 -6.88 -2.58
N SER A 416 29.55 -8.04 -3.18
CA SER A 416 28.20 -8.34 -3.68
C SER A 416 27.17 -8.34 -2.55
N SER A 417 27.44 -9.11 -1.48
CA SER A 417 26.54 -9.23 -0.32
C SER A 417 26.27 -7.89 0.37
N PHE A 418 27.27 -7.01 0.41
CA PHE A 418 27.13 -5.68 0.99
C PHE A 418 26.12 -4.79 0.25
N GLN A 419 25.84 -5.03 -1.04
CA GLN A 419 24.82 -4.24 -1.74
C GLN A 419 23.42 -4.51 -1.20
N LEU A 420 23.11 -5.78 -0.90
CA LEU A 420 21.85 -6.18 -0.27
C LEU A 420 21.75 -5.62 1.15
N GLU A 421 22.81 -5.78 1.94
CA GLU A 421 22.91 -5.17 3.28
C GLU A 421 22.68 -3.66 3.23
N LYS A 422 23.37 -2.97 2.32
CA LYS A 422 23.31 -1.52 2.19
C LYS A 422 21.89 -1.05 1.89
N ALA A 423 21.20 -1.68 0.95
CA ALA A 423 19.82 -1.35 0.62
C ALA A 423 18.90 -1.51 1.84
N ARG A 424 19.04 -2.62 2.57
CA ARG A 424 18.25 -2.90 3.78
C ARG A 424 18.53 -1.90 4.90
N LEU A 425 19.81 -1.63 5.18
CA LEU A 425 20.24 -0.69 6.21
C LEU A 425 19.79 0.74 5.90
N GLN A 426 19.83 1.15 4.63
CA GLN A 426 19.32 2.46 4.21
C GLN A 426 17.80 2.57 4.43
N LYS A 427 17.03 1.51 4.14
CA LYS A 427 15.58 1.45 4.46
C LYS A 427 15.37 1.65 5.97
N LEU A 428 16.09 0.90 6.81
CA LEU A 428 15.98 0.99 8.28
C LEU A 428 16.35 2.38 8.81
N ILE A 429 17.44 2.98 8.32
CA ILE A 429 17.88 4.33 8.69
C ILE A 429 16.83 5.38 8.32
N ARG A 430 16.24 5.30 7.13
CA ARG A 430 15.18 6.24 6.71
C ARG A 430 13.98 6.16 7.65
N GLN A 431 13.56 4.95 8.00
CA GLN A 431 12.48 4.73 8.96
C GLN A 431 12.84 5.31 10.34
N LEU A 432 14.07 5.09 10.86
CA LEU A 432 14.50 5.64 12.16
C LEU A 432 14.49 7.16 12.16
N ASN A 433 14.87 7.78 11.06
CA ASN A 433 14.83 9.24 10.92
C ASN A 433 13.40 9.79 10.94
N VAL A 434 12.42 9.05 10.39
CA VAL A 434 11.01 9.44 10.49
C VAL A 434 10.55 9.37 11.95
N GLU A 435 10.79 8.24 12.62
CA GLU A 435 10.38 8.05 14.02
C GLU A 435 11.05 9.05 14.98
N LEU A 436 12.35 9.30 14.84
CA LEU A 436 13.06 10.28 15.66
C LEU A 436 12.47 11.69 15.53
N ARG A 437 12.05 12.08 14.32
CA ARG A 437 11.34 13.35 14.11
C ARG A 437 9.99 13.35 14.82
N GLU A 438 9.25 12.26 14.75
CA GLU A 438 7.95 12.17 15.42
C GLU A 438 8.07 12.18 16.95
N ILE A 439 9.04 11.45 17.52
CA ILE A 439 9.34 11.48 18.96
C ILE A 439 9.74 12.90 19.39
N SER A 440 10.57 13.58 18.60
CA SER A 440 10.97 14.97 18.90
C SER A 440 9.76 15.92 18.93
N LEU A 441 8.81 15.74 18.01
CA LEU A 441 7.57 16.53 17.95
C LEU A 441 6.68 16.25 19.17
N LEU A 442 6.55 14.99 19.59
CA LEU A 442 5.82 14.61 20.80
C LEU A 442 6.44 15.21 22.06
N ASN A 443 7.78 15.19 22.18
CA ASN A 443 8.49 15.81 23.30
C ASN A 443 8.25 17.32 23.38
N VAL A 444 8.25 18.04 22.25
CA VAL A 444 7.91 19.48 22.22
C VAL A 444 6.48 19.71 22.71
N LYS A 445 5.53 18.89 22.25
CA LYS A 445 4.13 19.00 22.67
C LYS A 445 3.92 18.69 24.16
N LEU A 446 4.59 17.67 24.69
CA LEU A 446 4.56 17.35 26.12
C LEU A 446 5.16 18.45 26.98
N ASN A 447 6.23 19.10 26.53
CA ASN A 447 6.82 20.25 27.23
C ASN A 447 5.84 21.42 27.28
N ALA A 448 5.14 21.71 26.17
CA ALA A 448 4.11 22.74 26.15
C ALA A 448 2.96 22.42 27.12
N LEU A 449 2.51 21.15 27.14
CA LEU A 449 1.44 20.69 28.04
C LEU A 449 1.86 20.74 29.52
N ALA A 450 3.10 20.35 29.83
CA ALA A 450 3.66 20.43 31.18
C ALA A 450 3.70 21.89 31.67
N ASN A 451 4.20 22.81 30.84
CA ASN A 451 4.27 24.23 31.17
C ASN A 451 2.88 24.83 31.37
N GLN A 452 1.92 24.51 30.51
CA GLN A 452 0.54 24.95 30.64
C GLN A 452 -0.10 24.42 31.94
N THR A 453 0.13 23.15 32.27
CA THR A 453 -0.37 22.54 33.51
C THR A 453 0.24 23.19 34.74
N LEU A 454 1.55 23.46 34.71
CA LEU A 454 2.27 24.14 35.79
C LEU A 454 1.74 25.56 36.02
N SER A 455 1.59 26.37 34.96
CA SER A 455 0.98 27.70 35.08
C SER A 455 -0.46 27.65 35.62
N GLY A 456 -1.22 26.61 35.25
CA GLY A 456 -2.56 26.39 35.80
C GLY A 456 -2.57 26.04 37.29
N VAL A 457 -1.51 25.39 37.80
CA VAL A 457 -1.31 25.12 39.24
C VAL A 457 -0.95 26.40 39.98
N ASP A 458 -0.04 27.20 39.43
CA ASP A 458 0.43 28.43 40.06
C ASP A 458 -0.71 29.45 40.23
N VAL A 459 -1.55 29.62 39.20
CA VAL A 459 -2.74 30.50 39.26
C VAL A 459 -3.74 30.03 40.34
N GLN A 460 -3.99 28.71 40.44
CA GLN A 460 -4.89 28.18 41.47
C GLN A 460 -4.34 28.38 42.88
N GLN A 461 -3.03 28.21 43.09
CA GLN A 461 -2.40 28.46 44.39
C GLN A 461 -2.46 29.94 44.76
N GLU A 462 -2.28 30.85 43.79
CA GLU A 462 -2.42 32.28 44.01
C GLU A 462 -3.86 32.67 44.41
N ASP A 463 -4.86 32.10 43.73
CA ASP A 463 -6.28 32.35 44.03
C ASP A 463 -6.68 31.82 45.41
N GLN A 464 -6.22 30.63 45.79
CA GLN A 464 -6.43 30.08 47.14
C GLN A 464 -5.73 30.93 48.21
N GLY A 465 -4.52 31.42 47.94
CA GLY A 465 -3.81 32.35 48.81
C GLY A 465 -4.60 33.63 49.05
N LYS A 466 -5.13 34.24 47.99
CA LYS A 466 -5.97 35.45 48.07
C LYS A 466 -7.29 35.21 48.82
N ALA A 467 -7.96 34.08 48.58
CA ALA A 467 -9.22 33.73 49.26
C ALA A 467 -9.03 33.52 50.77
N SER A 468 -7.91 32.94 51.20
CA SER A 468 -7.61 32.73 52.62
C SER A 468 -7.34 34.04 53.38
N LEU A 469 -6.81 35.07 52.69
CA LEU A 469 -6.52 36.37 53.28
C LEU A 469 -7.74 37.30 53.35
N SER A 470 -8.82 37.00 52.60
CA SER A 470 -10.02 37.83 52.52
C SER A 470 -11.16 37.39 53.43
N LEU A 471 -11.00 36.32 54.23
CA LEU A 471 -11.96 36.00 55.29
C LEU A 471 -11.75 36.94 56.49
N PRO A 472 -12.71 37.84 56.80
CA PRO A 472 -12.64 38.67 57.99
C PRO A 472 -12.81 37.77 59.24
N SER A 473 -11.85 37.90 60.16
CA SER A 473 -11.84 37.25 61.48
C SER A 473 -12.91 37.79 62.42
#